data_AF-A0A913YD46-F1
#
_entry.id   AF-A0A913YD46-F1
#
_cell.length_a   1.000
_cell.length_b   1.000
_cell.length_c   1.000
_cell.angle_alpha   90.00
_cell.angle_beta   90.00
_cell.angle_gamma   90.00
#
_symmetry.space_group_name_H-M   'P 1'
#
loop_
_entity.id
_entity.type
_entity.pdbx_description
1 polymer ?
#
loop_
_entity_poly.entity_id
_entity_poly.type
_entity_poly.pdbx_seq_one_letter_code
_entity_poly.pdbx_strand_id
1 'polypeptide(L)'
;MGHEELKEIGIHAYGHRHKILKAVKEKLSGLGLGFGPFATTSLQGSVLQELTPVDKDYSSVADEMQSTVVEHRDSGASGGIFSSYTIGKIERVVNTKLWDKYVYRRREIADSNHNHSNERMLFHGSPFINAIVQKGFDERHAYIGGMFGAGIYFAENSSKSNQYVYGIGGGQGCPQHKDRSCYSCERQLLLCRVALGKPFYQFSAVKMAHSPPGHHSVIGRPSSGGLSFAEYVIYRGEQAYPEYLITYKINKPEA
;
A
#
# COMPACT_ATOMS: atom_id res chain seq x y z
N MET A 1 -2.82 -29.03 -8.66
CA MET A 1 -2.41 -30.23 -9.39
C MET A 1 -0.91 -30.14 -9.66
N GLY A 2 -0.12 -31.00 -9.01
CA GLY A 2 1.34 -30.98 -9.07
C GLY A 2 1.91 -31.51 -10.39
N HIS A 3 3.20 -31.29 -10.63
CA HIS A 3 3.90 -31.83 -11.81
C HIS A 3 3.97 -33.38 -11.80
N GLU A 4 4.00 -33.97 -10.60
CA GLU A 4 3.95 -35.42 -10.37
C GLU A 4 2.57 -35.99 -10.74
N GLU A 5 1.48 -35.37 -10.25
CA GLU A 5 0.10 -35.79 -10.54
C GLU A 5 -0.24 -35.72 -12.04
N LEU A 6 0.38 -34.80 -12.79
CA LEU A 6 0.22 -34.68 -14.24
C LEU A 6 0.96 -35.78 -15.03
N LYS A 7 2.07 -36.31 -14.49
CA LYS A 7 2.79 -37.45 -15.07
C LYS A 7 2.01 -38.75 -14.90
N GLU A 8 1.37 -38.95 -13.75
CA GLU A 8 0.60 -40.16 -13.45
C GLU A 8 -0.59 -40.37 -14.40
N ILE A 9 -1.17 -39.28 -14.91
CA ILE A 9 -2.25 -39.33 -15.92
C ILE A 9 -1.73 -39.27 -17.37
N GLY A 10 -0.43 -39.51 -17.59
CA GLY A 10 0.18 -39.65 -18.92
C GLY A 10 0.46 -38.34 -19.67
N ILE A 11 0.42 -37.18 -19.00
CA ILE A 11 0.67 -35.88 -19.63
C ILE A 11 2.17 -35.53 -19.54
N HIS A 12 2.91 -35.85 -20.60
CA HIS A 12 4.30 -35.41 -20.76
C HIS A 12 4.33 -33.90 -21.07
N ALA A 13 4.64 -33.09 -20.06
CA ALA A 13 4.53 -31.64 -20.09
C ALA A 13 5.69 -30.95 -20.84
N TYR A 14 5.67 -30.97 -22.18
CA TYR A 14 6.14 -29.85 -22.99
C TYR A 14 5.31 -29.83 -24.28
N GLY A 15 4.50 -28.78 -24.49
CA GLY A 15 3.65 -28.60 -25.67
C GLY A 15 2.15 -28.84 -25.45
N HIS A 16 1.74 -29.73 -24.55
CA HIS A 16 0.31 -29.98 -24.28
C HIS A 16 -0.36 -28.88 -23.45
N ARG A 17 0.38 -28.18 -22.56
CA ARG A 17 -0.16 -27.04 -21.80
C ARG A 17 -0.70 -25.95 -22.73
N HIS A 18 0.02 -25.63 -23.80
CA HIS A 18 -0.41 -24.63 -24.77
C HIS A 18 -1.66 -25.09 -25.56
N LYS A 19 -1.72 -26.36 -25.94
CA LYS A 19 -2.89 -26.95 -26.62
C LYS A 19 -4.12 -26.99 -25.72
N ILE A 20 -3.96 -27.34 -24.44
CA ILE A 20 -5.05 -27.33 -23.44
C ILE A 20 -5.55 -25.90 -23.21
N LEU A 21 -4.66 -24.93 -23.03
CA LEU A 21 -5.05 -23.52 -22.88
C LEU A 21 -5.77 -22.98 -24.12
N LYS A 22 -5.33 -23.39 -25.32
CA LYS A 22 -5.99 -23.04 -26.58
C LYS A 22 -7.39 -23.68 -26.69
N ALA A 23 -7.52 -24.97 -26.38
CA ALA A 23 -8.80 -25.68 -26.43
C ALA A 23 -9.80 -25.17 -25.38
N VAL A 24 -9.34 -24.81 -24.18
CA VAL A 24 -10.15 -24.17 -23.14
C VAL A 24 -10.64 -22.79 -23.60
N LYS A 25 -9.77 -22.01 -24.25
CA LYS A 25 -10.11 -20.69 -24.80
C LYS A 25 -11.13 -20.80 -25.95
N GLU A 26 -11.00 -21.80 -26.81
CA GLU A 26 -11.95 -22.09 -27.90
C GLU A 26 -13.31 -22.55 -27.35
N LYS A 27 -13.35 -23.42 -26.33
CA LYS A 27 -14.61 -23.81 -25.67
C LYS A 27 -15.33 -22.65 -24.98
N LEU A 28 -14.58 -21.73 -24.36
CA LEU A 28 -15.15 -20.52 -23.73
C LEU A 28 -15.68 -19.52 -24.76
N SER A 29 -15.10 -19.47 -25.96
CA SER A 29 -15.61 -18.62 -27.07
C SER A 29 -16.91 -19.13 -27.69
N GLY A 30 -17.25 -20.42 -27.51
CA GLY A 30 -18.52 -21.01 -27.95
C GLY A 30 -19.73 -20.65 -27.08
N LEU A 31 -19.53 -19.98 -25.93
CA LEU A 31 -20.59 -19.59 -24.99
C LEU A 31 -21.19 -18.20 -25.26
N GLY A 32 -21.04 -17.66 -26.47
CA GLY A 32 -21.86 -16.54 -26.94
C GLY A 32 -21.53 -15.16 -26.36
N LEU A 33 -20.34 -14.93 -25.82
CA LEU A 33 -19.82 -13.58 -25.58
C LEU A 33 -18.90 -13.18 -26.73
N GLY A 34 -19.49 -12.56 -27.75
CA GLY A 34 -18.77 -12.06 -28.92
C GLY A 34 -17.76 -10.98 -28.54
N PHE A 35 -16.48 -11.33 -28.50
CA PHE A 35 -15.37 -10.39 -28.58
C PHE A 35 -14.38 -10.93 -29.62
N GLY A 36 -14.17 -10.15 -30.68
CA GLY A 36 -13.24 -10.50 -31.77
C GLY A 36 -11.79 -10.63 -31.30
N PRO A 37 -10.86 -11.08 -32.16
CA PRO A 37 -9.52 -11.52 -31.78
C PRO A 37 -8.58 -10.41 -31.25
N PHE A 38 -9.07 -9.17 -31.13
CA PHE A 38 -8.30 -8.02 -30.65
C PHE A 38 -9.02 -7.18 -29.58
N ALA A 39 -10.13 -7.64 -29.01
CA ALA A 39 -10.80 -6.94 -27.91
C ALA A 39 -10.54 -7.66 -26.58
N THR A 40 -9.32 -7.54 -26.04
CA THR A 40 -9.21 -7.57 -24.58
C THR A 40 -9.69 -6.20 -24.12
N THR A 41 -10.89 -6.14 -23.55
CA THR A 41 -11.24 -5.04 -22.66
C THR A 41 -10.37 -5.17 -21.41
N SER A 42 -9.08 -4.84 -21.55
CA SER A 42 -8.22 -4.46 -20.44
C SER A 42 -8.93 -3.26 -19.82
N LEU A 43 -9.67 -3.46 -18.72
CA LEU A 43 -10.01 -2.37 -17.81
C LEU A 43 -8.70 -1.62 -17.53
N GLN A 44 -8.53 -0.47 -18.18
CA GLN A 44 -7.33 0.35 -18.06
C GLN A 44 -7.45 1.11 -16.75
N GLY A 45 -6.79 0.61 -15.70
CA GLY A 45 -6.69 1.31 -14.42
C GLY A 45 -7.16 0.47 -13.25
N SER A 46 -7.10 1.08 -12.07
CA SER A 46 -7.54 0.46 -10.83
C SER A 46 -9.05 0.57 -10.69
N VAL A 47 -9.69 -0.55 -10.33
CA VAL A 47 -11.09 -0.58 -9.91
C VAL A 47 -11.13 -0.40 -8.39
N LEU A 48 -11.99 0.50 -7.90
CA LEU A 48 -12.24 0.67 -6.47
C LEU A 48 -13.50 -0.10 -6.11
N GLN A 49 -13.36 -1.12 -5.27
CA GLN A 49 -14.47 -1.89 -4.74
C GLN A 49 -14.78 -1.40 -3.33
N GLU A 50 -15.87 -0.67 -3.16
CA GLU A 50 -16.34 -0.24 -1.85
C GLU A 50 -16.68 -1.45 -0.97
N LEU A 51 -16.17 -1.44 0.27
CA LEU A 51 -16.48 -2.42 1.28
C LEU A 51 -17.65 -1.92 2.13
N THR A 52 -18.49 -2.86 2.54
CA THR A 52 -19.62 -2.60 3.42
C THR A 52 -19.25 -2.95 4.87
N PRO A 53 -19.93 -2.39 5.88
CA PRO A 53 -19.68 -2.74 7.28
C PRO A 53 -19.91 -4.22 7.65
N VAL A 54 -20.55 -5.01 6.79
CA VAL A 54 -20.70 -6.46 6.99
C VAL A 54 -19.47 -7.25 6.51
N ASP A 55 -18.60 -6.64 5.71
CA ASP A 55 -17.34 -7.24 5.29
C ASP A 55 -16.35 -7.24 6.45
N LYS A 56 -15.80 -8.42 6.80
CA LYS A 56 -14.79 -8.52 7.87
C LYS A 56 -13.59 -7.61 7.65
N ASP A 57 -13.19 -7.44 6.39
CA ASP A 57 -12.10 -6.56 6.00
C ASP A 57 -12.41 -5.09 6.31
N TYR A 58 -13.67 -4.65 6.18
CA TYR A 58 -14.08 -3.30 6.58
C TYR A 58 -13.80 -3.09 8.07
N SER A 59 -14.31 -3.98 8.93
CA SER A 59 -14.14 -3.87 10.38
C SER A 59 -12.66 -3.90 10.77
N SER A 60 -11.87 -4.83 10.23
CA SER A 60 -10.45 -4.92 10.54
C SER A 60 -9.66 -3.66 10.13
N VAL A 61 -9.95 -3.11 8.94
CA VAL A 61 -9.29 -1.88 8.48
C VAL A 61 -9.70 -0.68 9.33
N ALA A 62 -10.99 -0.57 9.67
CA ALA A 62 -11.50 0.49 10.53
C ALA A 62 -10.90 0.43 11.94
N ASP A 63 -10.87 -0.76 12.54
CA ASP A 63 -10.31 -0.99 13.88
C ASP A 63 -8.81 -0.68 13.92
N GLU A 64 -8.04 -1.15 12.93
CA GLU A 64 -6.61 -0.83 12.81
C GLU A 64 -6.38 0.68 12.66
N MET A 65 -7.21 1.37 11.86
CA MET A 65 -7.09 2.82 11.68
C MET A 65 -7.35 3.57 12.99
N GLN A 66 -8.41 3.22 13.73
CA GLN A 66 -8.79 3.90 14.97
C GLN A 66 -7.82 3.57 16.12
N SER A 67 -7.46 2.30 16.30
CA SER A 67 -6.61 1.84 17.41
C SER A 67 -5.17 2.35 17.33
N THR A 68 -4.73 2.77 16.15
CA THR A 68 -3.35 3.25 15.93
C THR A 68 -3.23 4.79 15.93
N VAL A 69 -4.28 5.50 16.37
CA VAL A 69 -4.24 6.94 16.64
C VAL A 69 -3.38 7.21 17.89
N VAL A 70 -2.36 8.04 17.70
CA VAL A 70 -1.45 8.50 18.76
C VAL A 70 -1.31 10.01 18.75
N GLU A 71 -0.99 10.58 19.91
CA GLU A 71 -0.65 11.99 20.08
C GLU A 71 0.75 12.29 19.50
N HIS A 72 0.87 13.39 18.77
CA HIS A 72 2.13 13.79 18.12
C HIS A 72 2.84 14.90 18.88
N ARG A 73 4.18 14.88 18.88
CA ARG A 73 5.02 15.89 19.53
C ARG A 73 4.82 17.32 19.01
N ASP A 74 4.29 17.47 17.81
CA ASP A 74 3.99 18.77 17.20
C ASP A 74 2.63 19.35 17.64
N SER A 75 1.98 18.72 18.63
CA SER A 75 0.68 19.15 19.19
C SER A 75 -0.39 19.35 18.11
N GLY A 76 -0.38 18.51 17.09
CA GLY A 76 -1.35 18.56 15.99
C GLY A 76 -1.04 19.59 14.90
N ALA A 77 0.13 20.25 14.93
CA ALA A 77 0.48 21.28 13.95
C ALA A 77 0.45 20.76 12.50
N SER A 78 0.90 19.53 12.24
CA SER A 78 0.92 18.94 10.89
C SER A 78 -0.38 18.23 10.53
N GLY A 79 -0.94 17.44 11.48
CA GLY A 79 -2.05 16.53 11.22
C GLY A 79 -3.43 17.01 11.65
N GLY A 80 -3.49 18.06 12.46
CA GLY A 80 -4.67 18.46 13.23
C GLY A 80 -4.73 17.82 14.61
N ILE A 81 -5.62 18.33 15.46
CA ILE A 81 -5.85 17.85 16.83
C ILE A 81 -7.09 16.94 16.81
N PHE A 82 -6.94 15.67 17.15
CA PHE A 82 -8.03 14.68 17.15
C PHE A 82 -7.63 13.43 17.94
N SER A 83 -8.61 12.66 18.37
CA SER A 83 -8.42 11.35 19.03
C SER A 83 -9.12 10.19 18.31
N SER A 84 -9.93 10.49 17.29
CA SER A 84 -10.64 9.49 16.48
C SER A 84 -10.97 10.03 15.10
N TYR A 85 -11.37 9.13 14.20
CA TYR A 85 -11.85 9.46 12.87
C TYR A 85 -13.35 9.18 12.72
N THR A 86 -14.00 9.92 11.83
CA THR A 86 -15.24 9.48 11.19
C THR A 86 -14.85 8.86 9.84
N ILE A 87 -15.00 7.54 9.71
CA ILE A 87 -14.73 6.83 8.46
C ILE A 87 -15.95 6.99 7.54
N GLY A 88 -15.73 7.55 6.35
CA GLY A 88 -16.76 7.73 5.34
C GLY A 88 -16.91 6.50 4.46
N LYS A 89 -15.80 6.04 3.88
CA LYS A 89 -15.76 4.81 3.05
C LYS A 89 -14.40 4.12 3.09
N ILE A 90 -14.41 2.81 2.91
CA ILE A 90 -13.21 1.99 2.69
C ILE A 90 -13.39 1.27 1.36
N GLU A 91 -12.44 1.46 0.45
CA GLU A 91 -12.45 0.86 -0.88
C GLU A 91 -11.23 -0.05 -1.04
N ARG A 92 -11.44 -1.31 -1.43
CA ARG A 92 -10.36 -2.17 -1.90
C ARG A 92 -9.91 -1.73 -3.28
N VAL A 93 -8.61 -1.51 -3.44
CA VAL A 93 -8.02 -1.24 -4.75
C VAL A 93 -7.79 -2.56 -5.46
N VAL A 94 -8.36 -2.71 -6.65
CA VAL A 94 -8.20 -3.88 -7.51
C VAL A 94 -7.49 -3.46 -8.78
N ASN A 95 -6.19 -3.79 -8.85
CA ASN A 95 -5.37 -3.58 -10.04
C ASN A 95 -4.46 -4.78 -10.28
N THR A 96 -4.81 -5.61 -11.27
CA THR A 96 -4.10 -6.86 -11.57
C THR A 96 -2.65 -6.63 -11.96
N LYS A 97 -2.36 -5.57 -12.73
CA LYS A 97 -0.98 -5.27 -13.16
C LYS A 97 -0.09 -4.85 -11.99
N LEU A 98 -0.61 -4.03 -11.07
CA LEU A 98 0.13 -3.64 -9.86
C LEU A 98 0.28 -4.81 -8.90
N TRP A 99 -0.77 -5.63 -8.77
CA TRP A 99 -0.73 -6.83 -7.96
C TRP A 99 0.32 -7.82 -8.44
N ASP A 100 0.40 -8.08 -9.76
CA ASP A 100 1.38 -9.00 -10.33
C ASP A 100 2.82 -8.53 -10.08
N LYS A 101 3.09 -7.22 -10.23
CA LYS A 101 4.40 -6.62 -9.90
C LYS A 101 4.73 -6.82 -8.42
N TYR A 102 3.77 -6.55 -7.54
CA TYR A 102 3.94 -6.70 -6.10
C TYR A 102 4.22 -8.16 -5.71
N VAL A 103 3.40 -9.10 -6.18
CA VAL A 103 3.56 -10.53 -5.87
C VAL A 103 4.88 -11.07 -6.39
N TYR A 104 5.30 -10.66 -7.59
CA TYR A 104 6.59 -11.04 -8.16
C TYR A 104 7.74 -10.53 -7.27
N ARG A 105 7.75 -9.23 -6.93
CA ARG A 105 8.80 -8.65 -6.10
C ARG A 105 8.82 -9.22 -4.69
N ARG A 106 7.66 -9.47 -4.10
CA ARG A 106 7.51 -10.12 -2.79
C ARG A 106 8.12 -11.52 -2.78
N ARG A 107 7.97 -12.28 -3.86
CA ARG A 107 8.59 -13.60 -4.02
C ARG A 107 10.12 -13.49 -4.09
N GLU A 108 10.65 -12.60 -4.93
CA GLU A 108 12.10 -12.37 -5.01
C GLU A 108 12.71 -12.05 -3.64
N ILE A 109 12.04 -11.20 -2.85
CA ILE A 109 12.46 -10.85 -1.49
C ILE A 109 12.43 -12.06 -0.57
N ALA A 110 11.40 -12.91 -0.65
CA ALA A 110 11.31 -14.11 0.16
C ALA A 110 12.45 -15.08 -0.17
N ASP A 111 12.70 -15.31 -1.47
CA ASP A 111 13.76 -16.21 -1.94
C ASP A 111 15.15 -15.75 -1.46
N SER A 112 15.41 -14.43 -1.43
CA SER A 112 16.65 -13.85 -0.89
C SER A 112 16.67 -13.64 0.63
N ASN A 113 15.60 -14.02 1.34
CA ASN A 113 15.45 -13.81 2.78
C ASN A 113 14.88 -15.06 3.47
N HIS A 114 15.46 -16.23 3.20
CA HIS A 114 15.11 -17.50 3.85
C HIS A 114 13.62 -17.85 3.75
N ASN A 115 13.02 -17.64 2.57
CA ASN A 115 11.60 -17.83 2.27
C ASN A 115 10.64 -16.95 3.10
N HIS A 116 11.11 -15.79 3.58
CA HIS A 116 10.31 -14.88 4.40
C HIS A 116 10.23 -13.47 3.79
N SER A 117 9.05 -13.08 3.30
CA SER A 117 8.84 -11.75 2.70
C SER A 117 8.76 -10.61 3.72
N ASN A 118 8.46 -10.92 4.98
CA ASN A 118 8.23 -9.94 6.05
C ASN A 118 7.21 -8.88 5.62
N GLU A 119 6.07 -9.36 5.10
CA GLU A 119 4.96 -8.50 4.70
C GLU A 119 4.25 -7.91 5.92
N ARG A 120 3.97 -6.61 5.87
CA ARG A 120 3.16 -5.91 6.88
C ARG A 120 2.11 -5.04 6.22
N MET A 121 0.98 -4.83 6.91
CA MET A 121 0.02 -3.78 6.58
C MET A 121 0.49 -2.48 7.23
N LEU A 122 0.67 -1.41 6.45
CA LEU A 122 1.15 -0.12 6.94
C LEU A 122 0.43 1.05 6.26
N PHE A 123 0.23 2.13 6.99
CA PHE A 123 -0.42 3.33 6.48
C PHE A 123 0.52 4.17 5.62
N HIS A 124 -0.05 4.86 4.64
CA HIS A 124 0.62 5.86 3.81
C HIS A 124 -0.30 7.05 3.55
N GLY A 125 0.19 8.26 3.84
CA GLY A 125 -0.49 9.52 3.54
C GLY A 125 0.31 10.33 2.52
N SER A 126 -0.39 10.85 1.51
CA SER A 126 0.24 11.61 0.42
C SER A 126 -0.80 12.47 -0.30
N PRO A 127 -0.42 13.68 -0.77
CA PRO A 127 -1.28 14.46 -1.66
C PRO A 127 -1.43 13.82 -3.06
N PHE A 128 -0.68 12.74 -3.35
CA PHE A 128 -0.65 12.05 -4.64
C PHE A 128 -1.34 10.68 -4.61
N ILE A 129 -2.21 10.40 -3.63
CA ILE A 129 -2.91 9.10 -3.48
C ILE A 129 -3.59 8.64 -4.77
N ASN A 130 -4.25 9.54 -5.52
CA ASN A 130 -4.89 9.17 -6.79
C ASN A 130 -3.89 8.60 -7.82
N ALA A 131 -2.69 9.16 -7.88
CA ALA A 131 -1.64 8.65 -8.76
C ALA A 131 -1.12 7.29 -8.27
N ILE A 132 -0.93 7.14 -6.96
CA ILE A 132 -0.47 5.88 -6.34
C ILE A 132 -1.47 4.75 -6.58
N VAL A 133 -2.77 5.00 -6.37
CA VAL A 133 -3.84 4.04 -6.60
C VAL A 133 -3.84 3.57 -8.04
N GLN A 134 -3.68 4.48 -9.01
CA GLN A 134 -3.78 4.16 -10.45
C GLN A 134 -2.49 3.58 -11.06
N LYS A 135 -1.32 4.03 -10.58
CA LYS A 135 -0.02 3.75 -11.20
C LYS A 135 0.94 2.96 -10.32
N GLY A 136 0.59 2.74 -9.05
CA GLY A 136 1.45 2.14 -8.04
C GLY A 136 2.39 3.15 -7.39
N PHE A 137 3.11 2.67 -6.38
CA PHE A 137 4.23 3.41 -5.82
C PHE A 137 5.39 3.47 -6.81
N ASP A 138 6.16 4.57 -6.76
CA ASP A 138 7.25 4.84 -7.68
C ASP A 138 8.33 5.63 -6.94
N GLU A 139 9.48 5.01 -6.71
CA GLU A 139 10.60 5.60 -5.98
C GLU A 139 11.18 6.84 -6.65
N ARG A 140 10.90 7.07 -7.94
CA ARG A 140 11.32 8.30 -8.64
C ARG A 140 10.62 9.55 -8.09
N HIS A 141 9.51 9.38 -7.38
CA HIS A 141 8.79 10.44 -6.69
C HIS A 141 9.05 10.44 -5.18
N ALA A 142 10.03 9.68 -4.70
CA ALA A 142 10.37 9.60 -3.29
C ALA A 142 10.78 10.97 -2.73
N TYR A 143 10.42 11.21 -1.47
CA TYR A 143 10.81 12.44 -0.79
C TYR A 143 12.28 12.36 -0.37
N ILE A 144 13.15 13.08 -1.09
CA ILE A 144 14.61 13.12 -0.84
C ILE A 144 14.94 13.67 0.56
N GLY A 145 14.06 14.54 1.11
CA GLY A 145 14.27 15.15 2.42
C GLY A 145 13.96 14.25 3.62
N GLY A 146 13.46 13.02 3.41
CA GLY A 146 13.11 12.09 4.50
C GLY A 146 14.33 11.70 5.36
N MET A 147 14.11 11.35 6.64
CA MET A 147 15.21 11.04 7.58
C MET A 147 16.11 9.89 7.12
N PHE A 148 15.57 9.00 6.29
CA PHE A 148 16.25 7.83 5.71
C PHE A 148 16.50 7.97 4.19
N GLY A 149 16.43 9.20 3.67
CA GLY A 149 16.70 9.57 2.29
C GLY A 149 15.53 9.32 1.32
N ALA A 150 15.86 9.09 0.04
CA ALA A 150 14.92 9.04 -1.06
C ALA A 150 14.19 7.69 -1.14
N GLY A 151 13.38 7.40 -0.12
CA GLY A 151 12.53 6.22 -0.07
C GLY A 151 11.03 6.55 -0.01
N ILE A 152 10.22 5.49 -0.06
CA ILE A 152 8.77 5.54 0.13
C ILE A 152 8.49 5.18 1.59
N TYR A 153 7.85 6.10 2.30
CA TYR A 153 7.64 6.04 3.75
C TYR A 153 6.26 5.52 4.11
N PHE A 154 6.22 4.66 5.13
CA PHE A 154 5.00 4.11 5.71
C PHE A 154 5.06 4.21 7.23
N ALA A 155 3.89 4.16 7.87
CA ALA A 155 3.78 4.19 9.33
C ALA A 155 2.84 3.08 9.83
N GLU A 156 3.13 2.56 11.02
CA GLU A 156 2.18 1.71 11.76
C GLU A 156 1.05 2.52 12.37
N ASN A 157 1.30 3.80 12.69
CA ASN A 157 0.29 4.71 13.22
C ASN A 157 -0.46 5.43 12.10
N SER A 158 -1.78 5.29 12.07
CA SER A 158 -2.64 6.01 11.12
C SER A 158 -2.47 7.53 11.25
N SER A 159 -2.39 8.04 12.49
CA SER A 159 -2.25 9.48 12.75
C SER A 159 -0.92 10.05 12.28
N LYS A 160 0.15 9.23 12.24
CA LYS A 160 1.45 9.60 11.66
C LYS A 160 1.34 9.80 10.15
N SER A 161 0.68 8.87 9.45
CA SER A 161 0.43 9.03 8.01
C SER A 161 -0.49 10.21 7.70
N ASN A 162 -1.47 10.49 8.57
CA ASN A 162 -2.35 11.66 8.44
C ASN A 162 -1.58 13.00 8.37
N GLN A 163 -0.42 13.12 9.03
CA GLN A 163 0.44 14.33 8.95
C GLN A 163 0.95 14.64 7.54
N TYR A 164 0.85 13.70 6.59
CA TYR A 164 1.39 13.82 5.23
C TYR A 164 0.30 13.86 4.14
N VAL A 165 -0.99 13.76 4.51
CA VAL A 165 -2.12 13.77 3.56
C VAL A 165 -2.11 15.02 2.69
N TYR A 166 -1.79 16.18 3.28
CA TYR A 166 -1.73 17.47 2.58
C TYR A 166 -0.29 17.86 2.18
N GLY A 167 0.66 16.92 2.23
CA GLY A 167 2.08 17.16 1.99
C GLY A 167 2.91 17.22 3.27
N ILE A 168 4.22 17.46 3.11
CA ILE A 168 5.20 17.45 4.21
C ILE A 168 4.80 18.47 5.29
N GLY A 169 4.75 18.04 6.55
CA GLY A 169 4.35 18.90 7.68
C GLY A 169 2.91 19.40 7.59
N GLY A 170 2.03 18.66 6.92
CA GLY A 170 0.64 19.04 6.66
C GLY A 170 0.45 20.07 5.55
N GLY A 171 1.52 20.50 4.86
CA GLY A 171 1.44 21.51 3.81
C GLY A 171 0.69 22.76 4.26
N GLN A 172 -0.23 23.25 3.42
CA GLN A 172 -1.15 24.36 3.74
C GLN A 172 -2.50 23.85 4.28
N GLY A 173 -2.60 22.58 4.68
CA GLY A 173 -3.85 21.96 5.08
C GLY A 173 -4.79 21.69 3.91
N CYS A 174 -6.09 21.53 4.22
CA CYS A 174 -7.08 21.24 3.19
C CYS A 174 -7.15 22.37 2.13
N PRO A 175 -7.32 22.04 0.83
CA PRO A 175 -7.29 23.05 -0.23
C PRO A 175 -8.34 24.16 -0.08
N GLN A 176 -9.51 23.81 0.47
CA GLN A 176 -10.67 24.69 0.60
C GLN A 176 -10.52 25.72 1.73
N HIS A 177 -10.08 25.28 2.92
CA HIS A 177 -10.04 26.14 4.11
C HIS A 177 -8.63 26.58 4.50
N LYS A 178 -7.59 26.02 3.85
CA LYS A 178 -6.18 26.20 4.21
C LYS A 178 -5.91 25.86 5.69
N ASP A 179 -6.57 24.81 6.17
CA ASP A 179 -6.55 24.39 7.56
C ASP A 179 -6.08 22.94 7.68
N ARG A 180 -4.99 22.73 8.42
CA ARG A 180 -4.38 21.42 8.72
C ARG A 180 -5.22 20.62 9.72
N SER A 181 -6.00 21.30 10.56
CA SER A 181 -6.92 20.71 11.52
C SER A 181 -8.37 20.74 11.06
N CYS A 182 -8.63 20.85 9.76
CA CYS A 182 -9.99 20.89 9.23
C CYS A 182 -10.75 19.60 9.57
N TYR A 183 -11.91 19.79 10.22
CA TYR A 183 -12.85 18.73 10.63
C TYR A 183 -13.98 18.49 9.62
N SER A 184 -14.08 19.33 8.58
CA SER A 184 -15.20 19.31 7.62
C SER A 184 -14.87 18.61 6.30
N CYS A 185 -13.64 18.81 5.79
CA CYS A 185 -13.17 18.20 4.55
C CYS A 185 -12.79 16.73 4.74
N GLU A 186 -13.13 15.92 3.74
CA GLU A 186 -12.65 14.54 3.68
C GLU A 186 -11.16 14.49 3.38
N ARG A 187 -10.52 13.48 3.97
CA ARG A 187 -9.12 13.09 3.81
C ARG A 187 -9.08 11.68 3.25
N GLN A 188 -7.95 11.32 2.67
CA GLN A 188 -7.70 9.97 2.20
C GLN A 188 -6.37 9.44 2.75
N LEU A 189 -6.38 8.18 3.17
CA LEU A 189 -5.20 7.41 3.55
C LEU A 189 -5.20 6.09 2.78
N LEU A 190 -4.01 5.55 2.57
CA LEU A 190 -3.85 4.18 2.08
C LEU A 190 -3.44 3.28 3.25
N LEU A 191 -4.00 2.07 3.30
CA LEU A 191 -3.44 0.96 4.07
C LEU A 191 -2.87 -0.05 3.07
N CYS A 192 -1.56 -0.26 3.13
CA CYS A 192 -0.79 -0.91 2.08
C CYS A 192 -0.20 -2.23 2.57
N ARG A 193 -0.13 -3.23 1.69
CA ARG A 193 0.79 -4.36 1.90
C ARG A 193 2.21 -3.90 1.57
N VAL A 194 3.16 -4.16 2.45
CA VAL A 194 4.56 -3.75 2.28
C VAL A 194 5.49 -4.93 2.57
N ALA A 195 6.23 -5.39 1.56
CA ALA A 195 7.21 -6.46 1.68
C ALA A 195 8.56 -5.89 2.16
N LEU A 196 8.84 -6.04 3.46
CA LEU A 196 10.01 -5.44 4.10
C LEU A 196 11.29 -6.29 3.98
N GLY A 197 11.17 -7.58 3.67
CA GLY A 197 12.29 -8.53 3.65
C GLY A 197 13.12 -8.46 4.94
N LYS A 198 14.44 -8.47 4.77
CA LYS A 198 15.41 -8.15 5.83
C LYS A 198 15.50 -6.64 6.06
N PRO A 199 15.00 -6.11 7.19
CA PRO A 199 15.06 -4.68 7.48
C PRO A 199 16.43 -4.28 8.05
N PHE A 200 16.90 -3.09 7.68
CA PHE A 200 18.02 -2.42 8.33
C PHE A 200 17.48 -1.48 9.41
N TYR A 201 17.74 -1.78 10.68
CA TYR A 201 17.24 -0.98 11.80
C TYR A 201 18.11 0.25 12.02
N GLN A 202 17.47 1.40 12.23
CA GLN A 202 18.16 2.65 12.47
C GLN A 202 17.44 3.50 13.53
N PHE A 203 18.21 4.23 14.33
CA PHE A 203 17.71 5.10 15.40
C PHE A 203 17.95 6.60 15.14
N SER A 204 18.80 6.92 14.16
CA SER A 204 19.17 8.29 13.77
C SER A 204 19.01 8.52 12.26
N ALA A 205 18.91 9.77 11.82
CA ALA A 205 18.77 10.08 10.40
C ALA A 205 20.03 9.64 9.61
N VAL A 206 19.81 8.85 8.55
CA VAL A 206 20.87 8.42 7.62
C VAL A 206 20.29 8.47 6.21
N LYS A 207 20.75 9.42 5.40
CA LYS A 207 20.26 9.61 4.03
C LYS A 207 20.71 8.46 3.13
N MET A 208 19.76 7.74 2.55
CA MET A 208 20.01 6.64 1.62
C MET A 208 19.22 6.85 0.33
N ALA A 209 19.76 6.43 -0.81
CA ALA A 209 19.04 6.40 -2.08
C ALA A 209 18.46 5.01 -2.40
N HIS A 210 19.00 3.98 -1.74
CA HIS A 210 18.62 2.58 -1.93
C HIS A 210 18.71 1.84 -0.60
N SER A 211 18.08 0.66 -0.51
CA SER A 211 18.25 -0.22 0.64
C SER A 211 19.74 -0.55 0.87
N PRO A 212 20.23 -0.59 2.12
CA PRO A 212 21.61 -0.98 2.42
C PRO A 212 21.98 -2.35 1.84
N PRO A 213 23.28 -2.63 1.56
CA PRO A 213 23.71 -3.94 1.08
C PRO A 213 23.17 -5.08 1.95
N GLY A 214 22.59 -6.09 1.29
CA GLY A 214 21.98 -7.26 1.96
C GLY A 214 20.65 -6.99 2.68
N HIS A 215 20.07 -5.80 2.54
CA HIS A 215 18.79 -5.43 3.15
C HIS A 215 17.77 -5.02 2.07
N HIS A 216 16.50 -5.05 2.44
CA HIS A 216 15.38 -4.79 1.51
C HIS A 216 14.59 -3.55 1.92
N SER A 217 14.67 -3.15 3.19
CA SER A 217 13.99 -1.98 3.74
C SER A 217 14.81 -1.36 4.86
N VAL A 218 14.42 -0.17 5.31
CA VAL A 218 14.92 0.49 6.53
C VAL A 218 13.76 0.64 7.50
N ILE A 219 14.00 0.35 8.78
CA ILE A 219 13.04 0.62 9.86
C ILE A 219 13.68 1.61 10.82
N GLY A 220 13.14 2.83 10.80
CA GLY A 220 13.44 3.85 11.79
C GLY A 220 12.72 3.55 13.09
N ARG A 221 13.45 3.28 14.17
CA ARG A 221 12.88 3.04 15.50
C ARG A 221 12.83 4.33 16.33
N PRO A 222 11.84 4.46 17.22
CA PRO A 222 11.78 5.58 18.15
C PRO A 222 13.07 5.71 18.98
N SER A 223 13.49 6.96 19.22
CA SER A 223 14.69 7.28 20.00
C SER A 223 14.56 8.64 20.66
N SER A 224 15.30 8.86 21.76
CA SER A 224 15.35 10.18 22.42
C SER A 224 16.02 11.19 21.48
N GLY A 225 15.36 12.32 21.24
CA GLY A 225 15.81 13.32 20.26
C GLY A 225 15.64 12.94 18.79
N GLY A 226 15.14 11.73 18.49
CA GLY A 226 14.84 11.26 17.15
C GLY A 226 13.34 11.02 16.94
N LEU A 227 13.01 9.94 16.23
CA LEU A 227 11.63 9.58 15.93
C LEU A 227 10.81 9.34 17.20
N SER A 228 9.54 9.77 17.16
CA SER A 228 8.55 9.44 18.19
C SER A 228 7.91 8.06 17.95
N PHE A 229 7.72 7.71 16.68
CA PHE A 229 7.02 6.52 16.21
C PHE A 229 7.84 5.86 15.10
N ALA A 230 7.65 4.55 14.89
CA ALA A 230 8.41 3.86 13.87
C ALA A 230 8.01 4.31 12.45
N GLU A 231 9.01 4.40 11.58
CA GLU A 231 8.82 4.64 10.14
C GLU A 231 9.45 3.50 9.34
N TYR A 232 8.74 3.04 8.32
CA TYR A 232 9.15 1.92 7.48
C TYR A 232 9.42 2.46 6.08
N VAL A 233 10.59 2.18 5.54
CA VAL A 233 11.05 2.76 4.28
C VAL A 233 11.47 1.67 3.30
N ILE A 234 10.89 1.69 2.11
CA ILE A 234 11.29 0.88 0.97
C ILE A 234 11.83 1.79 -0.13
N TYR A 235 12.67 1.24 -1.00
CA TYR A 235 13.37 2.01 -2.05
C TYR A 235 13.01 1.53 -3.47
N ARG A 236 11.95 0.72 -3.59
CA ARG A 236 11.40 0.23 -4.85
C ARG A 236 9.88 0.20 -4.76
N GLY A 237 9.21 0.79 -5.73
CA GLY A 237 7.74 0.87 -5.75
C GLY A 237 7.06 -0.49 -5.65
N GLU A 238 7.58 -1.52 -6.31
CA GLU A 238 6.97 -2.84 -6.35
C GLU A 238 7.04 -3.61 -5.01
N GLN A 239 7.71 -3.07 -3.98
CA GLN A 239 7.65 -3.63 -2.63
C GLN A 239 6.35 -3.30 -1.89
N ALA A 240 5.49 -2.45 -2.44
CA ALA A 240 4.22 -2.10 -1.83
C ALA A 240 3.04 -2.20 -2.80
N TYR A 241 1.88 -2.59 -2.27
CA TYR A 241 0.60 -2.56 -2.96
C TYR A 241 -0.42 -1.74 -2.14
N PRO A 242 -1.07 -0.73 -2.75
CA PRO A 242 -2.06 0.09 -2.05
C PRO A 242 -3.38 -0.67 -1.90
N GLU A 243 -3.46 -1.60 -0.95
CA GLU A 243 -4.58 -2.54 -0.80
C GLU A 243 -5.93 -1.86 -0.54
N TYR A 244 -5.96 -0.88 0.36
CA TYR A 244 -7.18 -0.18 0.77
C TYR A 244 -7.00 1.34 0.68
N LEU A 245 -8.00 2.01 0.12
CA LEU A 245 -8.19 3.45 0.14
C LEU A 245 -9.26 3.79 1.18
N ILE A 246 -8.90 4.59 2.18
CA ILE A 246 -9.78 4.96 3.29
C ILE A 246 -10.10 6.45 3.18
N THR A 247 -11.38 6.79 3.04
CA THR A 247 -11.85 8.18 3.05
C THR A 247 -12.46 8.49 4.41
N TYR A 248 -12.04 9.58 5.05
CA TYR A 248 -12.37 9.86 6.44
C TYR A 248 -12.34 11.35 6.78
N LYS A 249 -12.82 11.70 7.97
CA LYS A 249 -12.63 13.01 8.61
C LYS A 249 -11.98 12.81 9.97
N ILE A 250 -11.19 13.78 10.43
CA ILE A 250 -10.73 13.81 11.82
C ILE A 250 -11.86 14.37 12.70
N ASN A 251 -12.01 13.84 13.92
CA ASN A 251 -13.03 14.32 14.85
C ASN A 251 -12.44 15.39 15.76
N LYS A 252 -13.19 16.49 15.94
CA LYS A 252 -12.84 17.51 16.91
C LYS A 252 -12.93 16.90 18.31
N PRO A 253 -11.91 17.07 19.19
CA PRO A 253 -12.01 16.62 20.57
C PRO A 253 -13.21 17.25 21.26
N GLU A 254 -13.87 16.49 22.14
CA GLU A 254 -14.87 17.04 23.06
C GLU A 254 -14.17 18.02 24.03
N ALA A 255 -14.86 19.10 24.36
CA ALA A 255 -14.34 20.17 25.22
C ALA A 255 -14.41 19.81 26.71
#